data_AF-A0A222FCV2-F1
#
_entry.id   AF-A0A222FCV2-F1
#
_cell.length_a   1.000
_cell.length_b   1.000
_cell.length_c   1.000
_cell.angle_alpha   90.00
_cell.angle_beta   90.00
_cell.angle_gamma   90.00
#
_symmetry.space_group_name_H-M   'P 1'
#
loop_
_entity.id
_entity.type
_entity.pdbx_description
1 polymer ?
#
loop_
_entity_poly.entity_id
_entity_poly.type
_entity_poly.pdbx_seq_one_letter_code
_entity_poly.pdbx_strand_id
1 'polypeptide(L)'
;MINSKISHEQLLAIYWLNNDTFHGAFSGFRDRLRAFIACLGFDVPESDFEKVAAILAGRFVNGDPDGWVTMQCFYGHPHTIWNFIIDAVAAAENEDQLARIAAGPAEHLLTYYGSLIPLFERQAKHDQKFARMLTGVWRHKMCDEVWNRLRKIQSGQQGLDGKPFRVLPEDWMSDTLSEEDRTTRDKERFQRTAEDQWEVRKA
;
A
#
# COMPACT_ATOMS: atom_id res chain seq x y z
N MET A 1 9.01 -24.51 -15.27
CA MET A 1 8.63 -23.11 -15.02
C MET A 1 7.12 -23.07 -14.97
N ILE A 2 6.53 -22.69 -13.83
CA ILE A 2 5.08 -22.59 -13.71
C ILE A 2 4.68 -21.29 -14.40
N ASN A 3 3.98 -21.43 -15.52
CA ASN A 3 3.44 -20.32 -16.31
C ASN A 3 2.23 -19.73 -15.56
N SER A 4 2.48 -18.99 -14.47
CA SER A 4 1.40 -18.35 -13.71
C SER A 4 0.96 -17.10 -14.46
N LYS A 5 -0.27 -17.12 -14.97
CA LYS A 5 -0.93 -15.91 -15.46
C LYS A 5 -1.02 -14.91 -14.31
N ILE A 6 -0.63 -13.67 -14.59
CA ILE A 6 -0.64 -12.56 -13.63
C ILE A 6 -1.46 -11.40 -14.19
N SER A 7 -2.25 -10.74 -13.34
CA SER A 7 -3.00 -9.55 -13.76
C SER A 7 -2.10 -8.31 -13.84
N HIS A 8 -2.58 -7.24 -14.47
CA HIS A 8 -1.87 -5.97 -14.50
C HIS A 8 -1.65 -5.35 -13.11
N GLU A 9 -2.59 -5.50 -12.17
CA GLU A 9 -2.46 -5.01 -10.79
C GLU A 9 -1.34 -5.73 -10.05
N GLN A 10 -1.33 -7.06 -10.13
CA GLN A 10 -0.28 -7.89 -9.55
C GLN A 10 1.08 -7.61 -10.18
N LEU A 11 1.14 -7.44 -11.50
CA LEU A 11 2.37 -7.08 -12.20
C LEU A 11 2.90 -5.72 -11.73
N LEU A 12 2.04 -4.73 -11.56
CA LEU A 12 2.43 -3.41 -11.08
C LEU A 12 2.99 -3.47 -9.65
N ALA A 13 2.36 -4.24 -8.76
CA ALA A 13 2.84 -4.44 -7.40
C ALA A 13 4.21 -5.13 -7.36
N ILE A 14 4.39 -6.22 -8.12
CA ILE A 14 5.67 -6.93 -8.20
C ILE A 14 6.77 -6.04 -8.80
N TYR A 15 6.46 -5.28 -9.86
CA TYR A 15 7.42 -4.37 -10.47
C TYR A 15 7.84 -3.25 -9.51
N TRP A 16 6.89 -2.67 -8.77
CA TRP A 16 7.19 -1.66 -7.75
C TRP A 16 8.10 -2.20 -6.64
N LEU A 17 7.78 -3.39 -6.08
CA LEU A 17 8.56 -3.98 -4.99
C LEU A 17 9.99 -4.37 -5.38
N ASN A 18 10.25 -4.52 -6.67
CA ASN A 18 11.57 -4.87 -7.23
C ASN A 18 12.24 -3.70 -7.96
N ASN A 19 11.71 -2.47 -7.80
CA ASN A 19 12.23 -1.30 -8.51
C ASN A 19 13.71 -1.04 -8.19
N ASP A 20 14.12 -1.28 -6.95
CA ASP A 20 15.48 -1.00 -6.47
C ASP A 20 16.46 -2.17 -6.65
N THR A 21 16.00 -3.29 -7.19
CA THR A 21 16.82 -4.49 -7.40
C THR A 21 16.97 -4.82 -8.88
N PHE A 22 16.01 -4.40 -9.71
CA PHE A 22 16.04 -4.62 -11.15
C PHE A 22 16.66 -3.44 -11.92
N HIS A 23 17.97 -3.51 -12.11
CA HIS A 23 18.77 -2.53 -12.83
C HIS A 23 19.36 -3.06 -14.13
N GLY A 24 19.63 -2.16 -15.08
CA GLY A 24 20.21 -2.47 -16.38
C GLY A 24 20.21 -1.25 -17.29
N ALA A 25 20.90 -1.35 -18.42
CA ALA A 25 20.83 -0.35 -19.47
C ALA A 25 19.59 -0.61 -20.34
N PHE A 26 18.55 0.22 -20.17
CA PHE A 26 17.30 0.14 -20.93
C PHE A 26 17.07 1.44 -21.70
N SER A 27 16.47 1.36 -22.88
CA SER A 27 16.17 2.55 -23.68
C SER A 27 15.03 3.40 -23.09
N GLY A 28 14.23 2.81 -22.20
CA GLY A 28 13.16 3.46 -21.46
C GLY A 28 12.42 2.49 -20.53
N PHE A 29 11.41 2.98 -19.82
CA PHE A 29 10.69 2.17 -18.81
C PHE A 29 9.91 1.00 -19.43
N ARG A 30 9.44 1.12 -20.68
CA ARG A 30 8.73 0.02 -21.37
C ARG A 30 9.66 -1.16 -21.64
N ASP A 31 10.87 -0.88 -22.10
CA ASP A 31 11.90 -1.90 -22.32
C ASP A 31 12.32 -2.54 -21.01
N ARG A 32 12.49 -1.73 -19.95
CA ARG A 32 12.74 -2.24 -18.61
C ARG A 32 11.62 -3.16 -18.12
N LEU A 33 10.36 -2.77 -18.28
CA LEU A 33 9.20 -3.58 -17.88
C LEU A 33 9.14 -4.90 -18.66
N ARG A 34 9.41 -4.89 -19.97
CA ARG A 34 9.47 -6.13 -20.77
C ARG A 34 10.61 -7.04 -20.32
N ALA A 35 11.79 -6.48 -20.09
CA ALA A 35 12.93 -7.24 -19.58
C ALA A 35 12.64 -7.84 -18.20
N PHE A 36 11.94 -7.09 -17.34
CA PHE A 36 11.51 -7.56 -16.03
C PHE A 36 10.55 -8.75 -16.11
N ILE A 37 9.50 -8.64 -16.93
CA ILE A 37 8.52 -9.72 -17.18
C ILE A 37 9.23 -10.98 -17.70
N ALA A 38 10.14 -10.81 -18.65
CA ALA A 38 10.91 -11.91 -19.22
C ALA A 38 11.83 -12.57 -18.18
N CYS A 39 12.48 -11.79 -17.31
CA CYS A 39 13.33 -12.29 -16.24
C CYS A 39 12.57 -13.17 -15.24
N LEU A 40 11.36 -12.77 -14.88
CA LEU A 40 10.50 -13.52 -13.96
C LEU A 40 9.77 -14.70 -14.62
N GLY A 41 9.78 -14.78 -15.95
CA GLY A 41 9.12 -15.85 -16.71
C GLY A 41 7.59 -15.80 -16.61
N PHE A 42 7.00 -14.62 -16.41
CA PHE A 42 5.56 -14.45 -16.38
C PHE A 42 4.95 -14.46 -17.79
N ASP A 43 3.80 -15.12 -17.91
CA ASP A 43 2.93 -15.02 -19.08
C ASP A 43 1.92 -13.87 -18.86
N VAL A 44 2.28 -12.70 -19.38
CA VAL A 44 1.49 -11.48 -19.26
C VAL A 44 0.81 -11.20 -20.60
N PRO A 45 -0.54 -11.16 -20.68
CA PRO A 45 -1.24 -10.73 -21.87
C PRO A 45 -0.80 -9.32 -22.29
N GLU A 46 -0.62 -9.06 -23.59
CA GLU A 46 -0.22 -7.72 -24.08
C GLU A 46 -1.18 -6.63 -23.59
N SER A 47 -2.48 -6.95 -23.43
CA SER A 47 -3.46 -6.03 -22.87
C SER A 47 -3.17 -5.60 -21.43
N ASP A 48 -2.62 -6.49 -20.62
CA ASP A 48 -2.26 -6.19 -19.22
C ASP A 48 -0.91 -5.48 -19.15
N PHE A 49 0.04 -5.85 -20.01
CA PHE A 49 1.27 -5.08 -20.21
C PHE A 49 0.97 -3.62 -20.58
N GLU A 50 0.08 -3.38 -21.56
CA GLU A 50 -0.25 -2.03 -21.99
C GLU A 50 -0.96 -1.21 -20.90
N LYS A 51 -1.76 -1.84 -20.03
CA LYS A 51 -2.33 -1.15 -18.86
C LYS A 51 -1.24 -0.67 -17.90
N VAL A 52 -0.30 -1.54 -17.53
CA VAL A 52 0.82 -1.15 -16.65
C VAL A 52 1.67 -0.08 -17.32
N ALA A 53 1.97 -0.24 -18.61
CA ALA A 53 2.75 0.74 -19.35
C ALA A 53 2.05 2.10 -19.43
N ALA A 54 0.74 2.14 -19.63
CA ALA A 54 -0.06 3.37 -19.64
C ALA A 54 -0.08 4.05 -18.27
N ILE A 55 -0.20 3.27 -17.19
CA ILE A 55 -0.08 3.77 -15.81
C ILE A 55 1.28 4.46 -15.60
N LEU A 56 2.36 3.78 -15.98
CA LEU A 56 3.72 4.28 -15.81
C LEU A 56 4.05 5.45 -16.75
N ALA A 57 3.40 5.55 -17.91
CA ALA A 57 3.55 6.67 -18.84
C ALA A 57 2.91 7.98 -18.33
N GLY A 58 2.19 7.95 -17.20
CA GLY A 58 1.53 9.12 -16.63
C GLY A 58 2.49 10.31 -16.44
N ARG A 59 2.01 11.52 -16.71
CA ARG A 59 2.81 12.77 -16.70
C ARG A 59 3.64 12.98 -15.43
N PHE A 60 3.11 12.58 -14.29
CA PHE A 60 3.76 12.74 -12.97
C PHE A 60 4.51 11.48 -12.51
N VAL A 61 4.48 10.42 -13.31
CA VAL A 61 5.11 9.12 -13.04
C VAL A 61 6.37 8.96 -13.87
N ASN A 62 6.29 9.25 -15.18
CA ASN A 62 7.42 9.21 -16.11
C ASN A 62 8.25 7.91 -16.03
N GLY A 63 7.57 6.77 -15.90
CA GLY A 63 8.19 5.44 -15.83
C GLY A 63 8.65 5.01 -14.44
N ASP A 64 8.52 5.86 -13.42
CA ASP A 64 8.92 5.57 -12.05
C ASP A 64 7.77 4.96 -11.22
N PRO A 65 7.80 3.64 -10.92
CA PRO A 65 6.74 3.03 -10.12
C PRO A 65 6.65 3.60 -8.69
N ASP A 66 7.74 4.15 -8.12
CA ASP A 66 7.69 4.81 -6.81
C ASP A 66 6.95 6.14 -6.85
N GLY A 67 7.21 6.94 -7.87
CA GLY A 67 6.43 8.13 -8.19
C GLY A 67 4.95 7.79 -8.36
N TRP A 68 4.61 6.68 -9.02
CA TRP A 68 3.21 6.26 -9.13
C TRP A 68 2.57 5.91 -7.78
N VAL A 69 3.22 5.07 -6.95
CA VAL A 69 2.67 4.71 -5.62
C VAL A 69 2.52 5.95 -4.75
N THR A 70 3.50 6.85 -4.78
CA THR A 70 3.43 8.14 -4.08
C THR A 70 2.21 8.94 -4.52
N MET A 71 1.96 9.04 -5.83
CA MET A 71 0.77 9.72 -6.35
C MET A 71 -0.54 9.02 -5.97
N GLN A 72 -0.55 7.69 -5.89
CA GLN A 72 -1.74 6.96 -5.43
C GLN A 72 -2.05 7.24 -3.97
N CYS A 73 -1.05 7.40 -3.10
CA CYS A 73 -1.28 7.78 -1.72
C CYS A 73 -2.15 9.04 -1.64
N PHE A 74 -1.77 10.13 -2.31
CA PHE A 74 -2.46 11.43 -2.18
C PHE A 74 -3.70 11.61 -3.07
N TYR A 75 -3.80 10.88 -4.18
CA TYR A 75 -4.83 11.13 -5.20
C TYR A 75 -5.63 9.89 -5.60
N GLY A 76 -5.19 8.71 -5.17
CA GLY A 76 -5.82 7.44 -5.48
C GLY A 76 -7.16 7.30 -4.77
N HIS A 77 -8.08 6.60 -5.41
CA HIS A 77 -9.31 6.19 -4.74
C HIS A 77 -8.97 5.18 -3.63
N PRO A 78 -9.56 5.26 -2.43
CA PRO A 78 -9.18 4.41 -1.30
C PRO A 78 -9.26 2.90 -1.59
N HIS A 79 -10.26 2.46 -2.38
CA HIS A 79 -10.34 1.06 -2.83
C HIS A 79 -9.22 0.65 -3.78
N THR A 80 -8.72 1.56 -4.62
CA THR A 80 -7.60 1.28 -5.51
C THR A 80 -6.32 1.06 -4.71
N ILE A 81 -6.07 1.93 -3.72
CA ILE A 81 -4.93 1.80 -2.80
C ILE A 81 -5.06 0.51 -1.98
N TRP A 82 -6.25 0.20 -1.47
CA TRP A 82 -6.53 -1.04 -0.74
C TRP A 82 -6.18 -2.28 -1.57
N ASN A 83 -6.72 -2.39 -2.80
CA ASN A 83 -6.46 -3.53 -3.67
C ASN A 83 -4.96 -3.65 -4.00
N PHE A 84 -4.29 -2.52 -4.25
CA PHE A 84 -2.86 -2.50 -4.47
C PHE A 84 -2.06 -3.01 -3.26
N ILE A 85 -2.43 -2.64 -2.03
CA ILE A 85 -1.79 -3.17 -0.81
C ILE A 85 -1.97 -4.69 -0.73
N ILE A 86 -3.15 -5.23 -1.06
CA ILE A 86 -3.40 -6.68 -1.04
C ILE A 86 -2.48 -7.39 -2.02
N ASP A 87 -2.39 -6.91 -3.27
CA ASP A 87 -1.50 -7.49 -4.27
C ASP A 87 -0.02 -7.36 -3.89
N ALA A 88 0.38 -6.21 -3.31
CA ALA A 88 1.74 -5.99 -2.86
C ALA A 88 2.14 -6.89 -1.69
N VAL A 89 1.27 -7.09 -0.69
CA VAL A 89 1.54 -8.01 0.43
C VAL A 89 1.64 -9.44 -0.08
N ALA A 90 0.76 -9.85 -1.00
CA ALA A 90 0.84 -11.18 -1.62
C ALA A 90 2.17 -11.39 -2.34
N ALA A 91 2.61 -10.37 -3.10
CA ALA A 91 3.87 -10.35 -3.86
C ALA A 91 5.14 -10.22 -3.00
N ALA A 92 5.05 -9.66 -1.79
CA ALA A 92 6.23 -9.39 -0.96
C ALA A 92 6.97 -10.68 -0.58
N GLU A 93 8.28 -10.68 -0.84
CA GLU A 93 9.19 -11.81 -0.64
C GLU A 93 10.00 -11.70 0.65
N ASN A 94 10.13 -10.48 1.21
CA ASN A 94 10.97 -10.21 2.38
C ASN A 94 10.40 -9.08 3.27
N GLU A 95 10.99 -8.92 4.46
CA GLU A 95 10.54 -7.94 5.45
C GLU A 95 10.77 -6.49 5.00
N ASP A 96 11.78 -6.21 4.18
CA ASP A 96 12.03 -4.85 3.65
C ASP A 96 10.90 -4.41 2.71
N GLN A 97 10.41 -5.33 1.88
CA GLN A 97 9.24 -5.09 1.03
C GLN A 97 7.96 -4.90 1.87
N LEU A 98 7.77 -5.68 2.93
CA LEU A 98 6.66 -5.46 3.87
C LEU A 98 6.77 -4.10 4.56
N ALA A 99 7.98 -3.68 4.96
CA ALA A 99 8.23 -2.37 5.55
C ALA A 99 7.90 -1.23 4.57
N ARG A 100 8.26 -1.39 3.30
CA ARG A 100 7.92 -0.43 2.22
C ARG A 100 6.41 -0.28 2.05
N ILE A 101 5.67 -1.39 2.06
CA ILE A 101 4.20 -1.38 1.98
C ILE A 101 3.60 -0.70 3.21
N ALA A 102 4.14 -1.00 4.39
CA ALA A 102 3.67 -0.47 5.66
C ALA A 102 3.84 1.06 5.72
N ALA A 103 5.05 1.56 5.51
CA ALA A 103 5.40 2.98 5.61
C ALA A 103 4.85 3.84 4.47
N GLY A 104 4.52 3.23 3.32
CA GLY A 104 3.93 3.93 2.18
C GLY A 104 2.40 3.79 2.18
N PRO A 105 1.85 2.95 1.29
CA PRO A 105 0.42 2.93 1.02
C PRO A 105 -0.44 2.53 2.23
N ALA A 106 0.00 1.63 3.12
CA ALA A 106 -0.82 1.19 4.25
C ALA A 106 -0.96 2.27 5.34
N GLU A 107 0.15 2.88 5.76
CA GLU A 107 0.15 4.02 6.70
C GLU A 107 -0.66 5.19 6.15
N HIS A 108 -0.50 5.49 4.86
CA HIS A 108 -1.24 6.56 4.21
C HIS A 108 -2.74 6.29 4.18
N LEU A 109 -3.14 5.08 3.75
CA LEU A 109 -4.55 4.71 3.67
C LEU A 109 -5.24 4.77 5.04
N LEU A 110 -4.59 4.27 6.10
CA LEU A 110 -5.14 4.32 7.46
C LEU A 110 -5.16 5.74 8.05
N THR A 111 -4.18 6.59 7.69
CA THR A 111 -4.12 7.98 8.12
C THR A 111 -5.31 8.78 7.61
N TYR A 112 -5.58 8.68 6.30
CA TYR A 112 -6.47 9.59 5.60
C TYR A 112 -7.85 9.00 5.31
N TYR A 113 -7.97 7.67 5.36
CA TYR A 113 -9.18 6.91 5.08
C TYR A 113 -9.41 5.85 6.16
N GLY A 114 -9.33 6.30 7.42
CA GLY A 114 -9.38 5.46 8.62
C GLY A 114 -10.69 4.69 8.79
N SER A 115 -11.77 5.06 8.09
CA SER A 115 -13.00 4.25 8.03
C SER A 115 -12.77 2.84 7.48
N LEU A 116 -11.67 2.60 6.76
CA LEU A 116 -11.29 1.29 6.24
C LEU A 116 -10.68 0.35 7.29
N ILE A 117 -10.40 0.79 8.52
CA ILE A 117 -9.80 -0.07 9.56
C ILE A 117 -10.53 -1.42 9.78
N PRO A 118 -11.88 -1.57 9.63
CA PRO A 118 -12.50 -2.88 9.73
C PRO A 118 -12.07 -3.87 8.63
N LEU A 119 -11.66 -3.38 7.45
CA LEU A 119 -11.10 -4.22 6.39
C LEU A 119 -9.71 -4.72 6.76
N PHE A 120 -8.87 -3.84 7.31
CA PHE A 120 -7.55 -4.19 7.83
C PHE A 120 -7.64 -5.25 8.94
N GLU A 121 -8.56 -5.08 9.89
CA GLU A 121 -8.81 -6.05 10.95
C GLU A 121 -9.26 -7.41 10.40
N ARG A 122 -10.12 -7.43 9.38
CA ARG A 122 -10.54 -8.68 8.74
C ARG A 122 -9.38 -9.34 8.00
N GLN A 123 -8.63 -8.60 7.19
CA GLN A 123 -7.52 -9.15 6.43
C GLN A 123 -6.42 -9.69 7.36
N ALA A 124 -6.04 -8.96 8.40
CA ALA A 124 -5.03 -9.39 9.37
C ALA A 124 -5.41 -10.68 10.13
N LYS A 125 -6.72 -10.98 10.30
CA LYS A 125 -7.17 -12.26 10.88
C LYS A 125 -6.96 -13.44 9.94
N HIS A 126 -7.00 -13.22 8.63
CA HIS A 126 -6.91 -14.26 7.62
C HIS A 126 -5.51 -14.42 7.04
N ASP A 127 -4.69 -13.38 7.08
CA ASP A 127 -3.37 -13.33 6.47
C ASP A 127 -2.33 -12.83 7.49
N GLN A 128 -1.51 -13.77 7.97
CA GLN A 128 -0.44 -13.47 8.93
C GLN A 128 0.67 -12.60 8.33
N LYS A 129 0.93 -12.69 7.02
CA LYS A 129 1.90 -11.82 6.34
C LYS A 129 1.38 -10.38 6.35
N PHE A 130 0.09 -10.19 6.10
CA PHE A 130 -0.58 -8.90 6.21
C PHE A 130 -0.58 -8.36 7.65
N ALA A 131 -0.93 -9.19 8.64
CA ALA A 131 -0.90 -8.79 10.06
C ALA A 131 0.50 -8.32 10.48
N ARG A 132 1.53 -9.03 10.03
CA ARG A 132 2.94 -8.67 10.26
C ARG A 132 3.35 -7.38 9.55
N MET A 133 2.92 -7.17 8.30
CA MET A 133 3.14 -5.89 7.58
C MET A 133 2.66 -4.69 8.41
N LEU A 134 1.51 -4.82 9.08
CA LEU A 134 0.96 -3.74 9.90
C LEU A 134 1.83 -3.35 11.10
N THR A 135 2.81 -4.17 11.50
CA THR A 135 3.78 -3.78 12.53
C THR A 135 4.75 -2.69 12.06
N GLY A 136 4.89 -2.49 10.75
CA GLY A 136 5.66 -1.40 10.17
C GLY A 136 4.89 -0.08 10.02
N VAL A 137 3.59 -0.05 10.35
CA VAL A 137 2.74 1.13 10.22
C VAL A 137 2.84 2.01 11.46
N TRP A 138 3.15 3.29 11.29
CA TRP A 138 3.24 4.27 12.36
C TRP A 138 1.95 5.10 12.46
N ARG A 139 1.72 5.73 13.62
CA ARG A 139 0.48 6.50 13.84
C ARG A 139 0.29 7.61 12.82
N HIS A 140 1.37 8.28 12.41
CA HIS A 140 1.32 9.47 11.55
C HIS A 140 0.21 10.42 12.02
N LYS A 141 -0.80 10.72 11.18
CA LYS A 141 -1.99 11.52 11.54
C LYS A 141 -3.26 10.68 11.71
N MET A 142 -3.19 9.39 12.01
CA MET A 142 -4.39 8.61 12.33
C MET A 142 -5.13 9.20 13.53
N CYS A 143 -6.46 9.21 13.46
CA CYS A 143 -7.26 9.57 14.62
C CYS A 143 -7.14 8.55 15.75
N ASP A 144 -7.52 8.94 16.96
CA ASP A 144 -7.32 8.13 18.17
C ASP A 144 -8.04 6.78 18.07
N GLU A 145 -9.24 6.74 17.44
CA GLU A 145 -9.99 5.49 17.21
C GLU A 145 -9.18 4.50 16.33
N VAL A 146 -8.69 4.98 15.19
CA VAL A 146 -7.98 4.15 14.20
C VAL A 146 -6.65 3.68 14.77
N TRP A 147 -5.91 4.56 15.43
CA TRP A 147 -4.64 4.22 16.08
C TRP A 147 -4.82 3.12 17.14
N ASN A 148 -5.83 3.26 18.00
CA ASN A 148 -6.11 2.29 19.04
C ASN A 148 -6.53 0.92 18.47
N ARG A 149 -7.21 0.90 17.32
CA ARG A 149 -7.58 -0.35 16.64
C ARG A 149 -6.39 -0.99 15.94
N LEU A 150 -5.56 -0.22 15.24
CA LEU A 150 -4.30 -0.70 14.65
C LEU A 150 -3.39 -1.33 15.70
N ARG A 151 -3.19 -0.66 16.84
CA ARG A 151 -2.41 -1.19 17.97
C ARG A 151 -2.89 -2.56 18.45
N LYS A 152 -4.21 -2.81 18.44
CA LYS A 152 -4.77 -4.12 18.82
C LYS A 152 -4.41 -5.20 17.81
N ILE A 153 -4.35 -4.87 16.52
CA ILE A 153 -3.90 -5.80 15.47
C ILE A 153 -2.41 -6.10 15.65
N GLN A 154 -1.60 -5.06 15.90
CA GLN A 154 -0.15 -5.16 16.10
C GLN A 154 0.22 -5.92 17.39
N SER A 155 -0.68 -5.94 18.39
CA SER A 155 -0.45 -6.64 19.64
C SER A 155 -0.31 -8.15 19.42
N GLY A 156 0.78 -8.72 19.93
CA GLY A 156 1.07 -10.16 19.80
C GLY A 156 1.68 -10.57 18.45
N GLN A 157 1.90 -9.62 17.53
CA GLN A 157 2.59 -9.89 16.28
C GLN A 157 4.11 -9.96 16.47
N GLN A 158 4.78 -10.66 15.56
CA GLN A 158 6.21 -10.49 15.34
C GLN A 158 6.44 -9.23 14.50
N GLY A 159 7.37 -8.38 14.90
CA GLY A 159 7.80 -7.23 14.12
C GLY A 159 8.60 -7.64 12.89
N LEU A 160 8.76 -6.70 11.96
CA LEU A 160 9.53 -6.89 10.72
C LEU A 160 11.04 -7.14 10.97
N ASP A 161 11.54 -6.89 12.18
CA ASP A 161 12.91 -7.24 12.59
C ASP A 161 13.04 -8.67 13.16
N GLY A 162 11.97 -9.46 13.09
CA GLY A 162 11.90 -10.83 13.60
C GLY A 162 11.75 -10.94 15.12
N LYS A 163 11.61 -9.84 15.86
CA LYS A 163 11.38 -9.87 17.31
C LYS A 163 9.89 -9.68 17.63
N PRO A 164 9.41 -10.02 18.83
CA PRO A 164 8.07 -9.64 19.25
C PRO A 164 7.85 -8.13 19.09
N PHE A 165 6.78 -7.72 18.41
CA PHE A 165 6.51 -6.32 18.17
C PHE A 165 6.16 -5.60 19.48
N ARG A 166 6.82 -4.47 19.71
CA ARG A 166 6.52 -3.60 20.85
C ARG A 166 5.47 -2.57 20.43
N VAL A 167 4.23 -2.79 20.85
CA VAL A 167 3.13 -1.84 20.62
C VAL A 167 3.45 -0.49 21.26
N LEU A 168 3.39 0.57 20.45
CA LEU A 168 3.60 1.94 20.89
C LEU A 168 2.41 2.44 21.75
N PRO A 169 2.61 3.37 22.70
CA PRO A 169 1.56 3.89 23.59
C PRO A 169 0.35 4.53 22.88
N GLU A 170 -0.78 4.67 23.59
CA GLU A 170 -2.01 5.28 23.05
C GLU A 170 -1.84 6.77 22.76
N ASP A 171 -1.01 7.42 23.56
CA ASP A 171 -0.67 8.83 23.47
C ASP A 171 0.55 9.11 22.56
N TRP A 172 1.10 8.08 21.90
CA TRP A 172 2.23 8.24 20.98
C TRP A 172 1.96 9.32 19.92
N MET A 173 2.76 10.38 19.86
CA MET A 173 2.56 11.53 18.95
C MET A 173 1.30 12.40 19.21
N SER A 174 0.51 12.15 20.27
CA SER A 174 -0.70 12.95 20.54
C SER A 174 -0.42 14.46 20.63
N ASP A 175 0.73 14.87 21.18
CA ASP A 175 1.12 16.29 21.32
C ASP A 175 1.48 16.96 19.98
N THR A 176 1.63 16.17 18.91
CA THR A 176 1.94 16.66 17.55
C THR A 176 0.71 16.72 16.65
N LEU A 177 -0.44 16.23 17.12
CA LEU A 177 -1.68 16.14 16.35
C LEU A 177 -2.68 17.22 16.77
N SER A 178 -3.35 17.81 15.79
CA SER A 178 -4.47 18.72 16.04
C SER A 178 -5.69 17.96 16.58
N GLU A 179 -6.66 18.68 17.14
CA GLU A 179 -7.95 18.08 17.54
C GLU A 179 -8.69 17.46 16.35
N GLU A 180 -8.67 18.13 15.18
CA GLU A 180 -9.21 17.58 13.93
C GLU A 180 -8.51 16.27 13.57
N ASP A 181 -7.18 16.22 13.72
CA ASP A 181 -6.43 15.01 13.41
C ASP A 181 -6.83 13.84 14.31
N ARG A 182 -7.07 14.12 15.59
CA ARG A 182 -7.38 13.10 16.58
C ARG A 182 -8.82 12.59 16.52
N THR A 183 -9.73 13.33 15.86
CA THR A 183 -11.17 13.04 15.85
C THR A 183 -11.71 12.59 14.49
N THR A 184 -11.08 13.00 13.38
CA THR A 184 -11.62 12.75 12.04
C THR A 184 -11.04 11.47 11.45
N ARG A 185 -11.89 10.54 10.97
CA ARG A 185 -11.40 9.27 10.37
C ARG A 185 -10.99 9.41 8.91
N ASP A 186 -11.81 10.10 8.13
CA ASP A 186 -11.60 10.31 6.70
C ASP A 186 -11.39 11.81 6.49
N LYS A 187 -10.18 12.19 6.06
CA LYS A 187 -9.74 13.60 6.10
C LYS A 187 -9.40 14.19 4.75
N GLU A 188 -9.18 13.35 3.76
CA GLU A 188 -8.61 13.79 2.49
C GLU A 188 -9.68 13.92 1.41
N ARG A 189 -9.33 13.60 0.17
CA ARG A 189 -10.11 13.89 -1.03
C ARG A 189 -11.43 13.13 -1.06
N PHE A 190 -11.49 11.95 -0.47
CA PHE A 190 -12.68 11.13 -0.43
C PHE A 190 -13.24 11.02 0.99
N GLN A 191 -14.56 11.02 1.10
CA GLN A 191 -15.27 10.81 2.36
C GLN A 191 -16.34 9.73 2.20
N ARG A 192 -16.68 9.06 3.30
CA ARG A 192 -17.80 8.12 3.35
C ARG A 192 -19.13 8.88 3.45
N THR A 193 -20.10 8.50 2.63
CA THR A 193 -21.50 8.93 2.78
C THR A 193 -22.18 8.17 3.92
N ALA A 194 -23.41 8.57 4.26
CA ALA A 194 -24.24 7.85 5.23
C ALA A 194 -24.54 6.40 4.80
N GLU A 195 -24.54 6.13 3.49
CA GLU A 195 -24.74 4.81 2.87
C GLU A 195 -23.42 4.03 2.67
N ASP A 196 -22.35 4.45 3.34
CA ASP A 196 -21.01 3.85 3.25
C ASP A 196 -20.43 3.87 1.81
N GLN A 197 -20.79 4.85 0.98
CA GLN A 197 -20.18 5.03 -0.34
C GLN A 197 -19.04 6.05 -0.30
N TRP A 198 -18.06 5.91 -1.19
CA TRP A 198 -17.01 6.93 -1.35
C TRP A 198 -17.48 8.04 -2.29
N GLU A 199 -17.38 9.28 -1.84
CA GLU A 199 -17.58 10.46 -2.69
C GLU A 199 -16.40 11.42 -2.58
N VAL A 200 -16.20 12.23 -3.62
CA VAL A 200 -15.20 13.30 -3.59
C VAL A 200 -15.71 14.40 -2.65
N ARG A 201 -14.93 14.70 -1.62
CA ARG A 201 -15.17 15.80 -0.68
C ARG A 201 -15.24 17.10 -1.48
N LYS A 202 -16.38 17.79 -1.38
CA LYS A 202 -16.54 19.12 -1.96
C LYS A 202 -15.71 20.10 -1.12
N ALA A 203 -14.91 20.92 -1.80
CA ALA A 203 -14.11 21.98 -1.19
C ALA A 203 -15.01 23.03 -0.53
#